data_AF-A0A535CZN3-F1
#
_entry.id   AF-A0A535CZN3-F1
#
_cell.length_a   1.000
_cell.length_b   1.000
_cell.length_c   1.000
_cell.angle_alpha   90.00
_cell.angle_beta   90.00
_cell.angle_gamma   90.00
#
_symmetry.space_group_name_H-M   'P 1'
#
loop_
_entity.id
_entity.type
_entity.pdbx_description
1 polymer ?
#
loop_
_entity_poly.entity_id
_entity_poly.type
_entity_poly.pdbx_seq_one_letter_code
_entity_poly.pdbx_strand_id
1 'polypeptide(L)'
;MFTATVSPQISQPVAGTVAFKDAGNPISGCGSIAVSGGTAQCSTAFNAAGTHPITASFTPTDSTNFSMSTSSTLNENVNTGLQNCNVTLGPGFVTITGTYKGNYEVKNGQSLYLNGGTITGNVQVNAGGRFVSSGGTVGGNVTSLGGPVKLGGLAISGNLITTDAQVGLGDGMNIHGKATITGGGPVCINGPSANHIRIGGALDVSQLPASQVLDSICGTYIGGELDVEKNAQPFLIGGTSSCPGNTVTGSFLVQNNSAKVTIGAVGSGLGNTAQQSITVQKNTGGGSLTNNATGQSCTLQSNTPGIVGSLNTANGTNTCNRTA
;
A
#
# COMPACT_ATOMS: atom_id res chain seq x y z
N MET A 1 18.17 -11.34 -2.31
CA MET A 1 19.46 -11.97 -2.63
C MET A 1 19.99 -11.30 -3.88
N PHE A 2 21.22 -10.80 -3.85
CA PHE A 2 21.88 -10.18 -5.00
C PHE A 2 22.93 -11.11 -5.60
N THR A 3 23.05 -11.10 -6.92
CA THR A 3 24.05 -11.87 -7.65
C THR A 3 24.87 -10.93 -8.51
N ALA A 4 26.19 -10.97 -8.36
CA ALA A 4 27.12 -10.29 -9.24
C ALA A 4 27.80 -11.33 -10.14
N THR A 5 27.87 -11.04 -11.44
CA THR A 5 28.60 -11.84 -12.42
C THR A 5 29.88 -11.13 -12.79
N VAL A 6 31.00 -11.85 -12.71
CA VAL A 6 32.33 -11.35 -13.08
C VAL A 6 32.70 -11.94 -14.44
N SER A 7 32.73 -11.08 -15.45
CA SER A 7 33.01 -11.45 -16.85
C SER A 7 34.39 -10.95 -17.28
N PRO A 8 35.45 -11.76 -17.18
CA PRO A 8 36.74 -11.43 -17.77
C PRO A 8 36.66 -11.33 -19.30
N GLN A 9 37.53 -10.51 -19.88
CA GLN A 9 37.69 -10.43 -21.34
C GLN A 9 38.50 -11.60 -21.93
N ILE A 10 38.94 -12.52 -21.08
CA ILE A 10 39.63 -13.75 -21.47
C ILE A 10 38.81 -14.96 -21.01
N SER A 11 38.93 -16.08 -21.72
CA SER A 11 38.22 -17.33 -21.40
C SER A 11 38.86 -18.10 -20.23
N GLN A 12 39.18 -17.42 -19.13
CA GLN A 12 39.71 -18.02 -17.91
C GLN A 12 38.92 -17.52 -16.68
N PRO A 13 38.60 -18.38 -15.70
CA PRO A 13 37.98 -17.95 -14.45
C PRO A 13 38.86 -16.93 -13.72
N VAL A 14 38.27 -15.83 -13.24
CA VAL A 14 38.99 -14.86 -12.39
C VAL A 14 38.72 -15.15 -10.93
N ALA A 15 39.81 -15.34 -10.17
CA ALA A 15 39.75 -15.36 -8.71
C ALA A 15 39.73 -13.93 -8.16
N GLY A 16 38.91 -13.71 -7.14
CA GLY A 16 38.82 -12.44 -6.45
C GLY A 16 37.62 -12.42 -5.52
N THR A 17 37.29 -11.22 -5.04
CA THR A 17 36.17 -10.98 -4.13
C THR A 17 35.26 -9.88 -4.64
N VAL A 18 33.98 -9.95 -4.30
CA VAL A 18 32.99 -8.90 -4.57
C VAL A 18 32.50 -8.33 -3.25
N ALA A 19 32.55 -7.01 -3.13
CA ALA A 19 31.92 -6.24 -2.07
C ALA A 19 30.58 -5.69 -2.57
N PHE A 20 29.47 -6.13 -1.99
CA PHE A 20 28.16 -5.53 -2.25
C PHE A 20 27.97 -4.31 -1.34
N LYS A 21 27.50 -3.21 -1.92
CA LYS A 21 27.34 -1.93 -1.24
C LYS A 21 25.93 -1.40 -1.43
N ASP A 22 25.38 -0.79 -0.38
CA ASP A 22 24.13 -0.04 -0.38
C ASP A 22 24.45 1.44 -0.11
N ALA A 23 24.08 2.32 -1.05
CA ALA A 23 24.41 3.75 -1.00
C ALA A 23 25.92 4.02 -0.79
N GLY A 24 26.76 3.16 -1.36
CA GLY A 24 28.22 3.23 -1.25
C GLY A 24 28.82 2.58 0.01
N ASN A 25 28.00 2.17 0.98
CA ASN A 25 28.45 1.51 2.21
C ASN A 25 28.41 -0.01 2.05
N PRO A 26 29.43 -0.76 2.50
CA PRO A 26 29.39 -2.22 2.47
C PRO A 26 28.17 -2.79 3.21
N ILE A 27 27.45 -3.70 2.56
CA ILE A 27 26.35 -4.43 3.19
C ILE A 27 26.95 -5.40 4.21
N SER A 28 26.40 -5.41 5.43
CA SER A 28 26.87 -6.29 6.51
C SER A 28 26.89 -7.75 6.07
N GLY A 29 28.00 -8.45 6.29
CA GLY A 29 28.20 -9.83 5.83
C GLY A 29 28.52 -10.00 4.34
N CYS A 30 28.44 -8.93 3.54
CA CYS A 30 28.68 -8.96 2.09
C CYS A 30 29.83 -8.04 1.62
N GLY A 31 30.71 -7.63 2.54
CA GLY A 31 31.86 -6.77 2.24
C GLY A 31 33.01 -7.47 1.50
N SER A 32 33.04 -8.80 1.47
CA SER A 32 34.06 -9.58 0.76
C SER A 32 33.55 -11.01 0.49
N ILE A 33 32.84 -11.19 -0.63
CA ILE A 33 32.31 -12.48 -1.05
C ILE A 33 33.23 -13.05 -2.14
N ALA A 34 33.77 -14.25 -1.93
CA ALA A 34 34.63 -14.90 -2.93
C ALA A 34 33.85 -15.19 -4.22
N VAL A 35 34.50 -14.95 -5.36
CA VAL A 35 33.95 -15.34 -6.67
C VAL A 35 34.11 -16.85 -6.85
N SER A 36 33.01 -17.54 -7.09
CA SER A 36 32.97 -18.97 -7.40
C SER A 36 32.12 -19.20 -8.65
N GLY A 37 32.66 -19.94 -9.62
CA GLY A 37 31.99 -20.16 -10.91
C GLY A 37 31.68 -18.87 -11.67
N GLY A 38 32.49 -17.82 -11.50
CA GLY A 38 32.28 -16.52 -12.13
C GLY A 38 31.21 -15.65 -11.47
N THR A 39 30.67 -16.04 -10.32
CA THR A 39 29.65 -15.28 -9.60
C THR A 39 29.97 -15.09 -8.12
N ALA A 40 29.39 -14.06 -7.53
CA ALA A 40 29.35 -13.84 -6.09
C ALA A 40 27.90 -13.54 -5.69
N GLN A 41 27.46 -14.05 -4.54
CA GLN A 41 26.09 -13.90 -4.06
C GLN A 41 26.06 -13.29 -2.66
N CYS A 42 25.18 -12.31 -2.46
CA CYS A 42 24.93 -11.67 -1.17
C CYS A 42 23.48 -11.91 -0.74
N SER A 43 23.31 -12.53 0.42
CA SER A 43 22.02 -12.57 1.10
C SER A 43 21.98 -11.48 2.16
N THR A 44 20.98 -10.61 2.08
CA THR A 44 20.79 -9.49 3.01
C THR A 44 19.31 -9.23 3.20
N ALA A 45 18.97 -8.56 4.30
CA ALA A 45 17.66 -8.01 4.59
C ALA A 45 17.80 -6.51 4.90
N PHE A 46 16.80 -5.73 4.51
CA PHE A 46 16.78 -4.29 4.73
C PHE A 46 15.88 -3.96 5.92
N ASN A 47 16.41 -3.18 6.87
CA ASN A 47 15.70 -2.80 8.09
C ASN A 47 14.93 -1.49 7.94
N ALA A 48 15.22 -0.72 6.89
CA ALA A 48 14.52 0.50 6.55
C ALA A 48 13.86 0.33 5.19
N ALA A 49 12.66 0.89 5.03
CA ALA A 49 12.08 1.07 3.71
C ALA A 49 12.76 2.24 3.00
N GLY A 50 12.77 2.20 1.68
CA GLY A 50 13.43 3.20 0.86
C GLY A 50 13.95 2.61 -0.44
N THR A 51 14.53 3.48 -1.26
CA THR A 51 15.33 3.05 -2.40
C THR A 51 16.76 2.85 -1.92
N HIS A 52 17.26 1.63 -2.06
CA HIS A 52 18.60 1.19 -1.73
C HIS A 52 19.41 1.06 -3.03
N PRO A 53 20.28 2.01 -3.38
CA PRO A 53 21.11 1.92 -4.57
C PRO A 53 22.25 0.93 -4.35
N ILE A 54 22.10 -0.26 -4.92
CA ILE A 54 23.02 -1.39 -4.76
C ILE A 54 24.08 -1.39 -5.86
N THR A 55 25.33 -1.53 -5.47
CA THR A 55 26.47 -1.75 -6.38
C THR A 55 27.31 -2.94 -5.91
N ALA A 56 27.98 -3.59 -6.85
CA ALA A 56 28.93 -4.67 -6.58
C ALA A 56 30.31 -4.26 -7.08
N SER A 57 31.32 -4.26 -6.20
CA SER A 57 32.69 -3.91 -6.53
C SER A 57 33.58 -5.16 -6.49
N PHE A 58 34.19 -5.50 -7.62
CA PHE A 58 35.07 -6.65 -7.76
C PHE A 58 36.54 -6.25 -7.54
N THR A 59 37.24 -7.03 -6.71
CA THR A 59 38.68 -6.94 -6.49
C THR A 59 39.34 -8.26 -6.88
N PRO A 60 40.17 -8.29 -7.94
CA PRO A 60 40.87 -9.51 -8.35
C PRO A 60 42.00 -9.86 -7.37
N THR A 61 42.26 -11.15 -7.21
CA THR A 61 43.45 -11.62 -6.47
C THR A 61 44.74 -11.33 -7.24
N ASP A 62 44.67 -11.36 -8.58
CA ASP A 62 45.77 -11.00 -9.47
C ASP A 62 45.51 -9.65 -10.14
N SER A 63 46.05 -8.60 -9.54
CA SER A 63 45.93 -7.21 -10.03
C SER A 63 46.87 -6.88 -11.18
N THR A 64 47.77 -7.80 -11.57
CA THR A 64 48.67 -7.58 -12.71
C THR A 64 47.99 -7.87 -14.04
N ASN A 65 47.06 -8.84 -14.05
CA ASN A 65 46.34 -9.29 -15.25
C ASN A 65 44.88 -8.83 -15.26
N PHE A 66 44.30 -8.45 -14.12
CA PHE A 66 42.91 -8.06 -14.01
C PHE A 66 42.76 -6.72 -13.27
N SER A 67 41.85 -5.89 -13.78
CA SER A 67 41.49 -4.61 -13.14
C SER A 67 40.31 -4.78 -12.19
N MET A 68 40.23 -3.90 -11.19
CA MET A 68 39.01 -3.74 -10.39
C MET A 68 37.86 -3.24 -11.26
N SER A 69 36.63 -3.58 -10.89
CA SER A 69 35.43 -3.09 -11.58
C SER A 69 34.28 -2.86 -10.60
N THR A 70 33.32 -2.04 -10.99
CA THR A 70 32.07 -1.81 -10.25
C THR A 70 30.90 -1.96 -11.20
N SER A 71 29.83 -2.63 -10.76
CA SER A 71 28.60 -2.78 -11.54
C SER A 71 27.91 -1.44 -11.77
N SER A 72 26.96 -1.41 -12.70
CA SER A 72 25.91 -0.39 -12.67
C SER A 72 25.13 -0.46 -11.37
N THR A 73 24.49 0.64 -11.00
CA THR A 73 23.62 0.71 -9.82
C THR A 73 22.30 -0.03 -10.09
N LEU A 74 21.98 -0.99 -9.23
CA LEU A 74 20.65 -1.57 -9.12
C LEU A 74 19.90 -0.85 -7.99
N ASN A 75 18.85 -0.11 -8.32
CA ASN A 75 17.99 0.49 -7.31
C ASN A 75 17.02 -0.56 -6.77
N GLU A 76 17.28 -1.08 -5.57
CA GLU A 76 16.36 -1.96 -4.87
C GLU A 76 15.33 -1.13 -4.10
N ASN A 77 14.05 -1.33 -4.39
CA ASN A 77 12.96 -0.65 -3.69
C ASN A 77 12.43 -1.52 -2.56
N VAL A 78 12.87 -1.23 -1.33
CA VAL A 78 12.37 -1.88 -0.13
C VAL A 78 11.13 -1.12 0.33
N ASN A 79 9.99 -1.79 0.26
CA ASN A 79 8.77 -1.25 0.85
C ASN A 79 8.65 -1.72 2.29
N THR A 80 8.09 -0.89 3.17
CA THR A 80 7.55 -1.41 4.44
C THR A 80 6.50 -2.46 4.09
N GLY A 81 6.44 -3.55 4.87
CA GLY A 81 5.29 -4.44 4.80
C GLY A 81 4.00 -3.65 5.01
N LEU A 82 2.89 -4.12 4.43
CA LEU A 82 1.58 -3.53 4.71
C LEU A 82 1.36 -3.47 6.22
N GLN A 83 0.90 -2.32 6.72
CA GLN A 83 0.48 -2.24 8.11
C GLN A 83 -0.67 -3.24 8.33
N ASN A 84 -0.67 -3.89 9.49
CA ASN A 84 -1.84 -4.62 9.94
C ASN A 84 -2.64 -3.73 10.90
N CYS A 85 -3.78 -3.20 10.44
CA CYS A 85 -4.73 -2.45 11.27
C CYS A 85 -5.58 -3.39 12.14
N ASN A 86 -4.93 -4.34 12.81
CA ASN A 86 -5.60 -5.16 13.81
C ASN A 86 -6.06 -4.27 14.96
N VAL A 87 -7.25 -4.57 15.48
CA VAL A 87 -7.82 -3.90 16.64
C VAL A 87 -7.99 -4.95 17.72
N THR A 88 -7.26 -4.79 18.81
CA THR A 88 -7.43 -5.63 20.00
C THR A 88 -8.69 -5.18 20.73
N LEU A 89 -9.60 -6.12 20.98
CA LEU A 89 -10.79 -5.90 21.78
C LEU A 89 -10.38 -5.53 23.22
N GLY A 90 -10.98 -4.49 23.75
CA GLY A 90 -10.77 -4.02 25.12
C GLY A 90 -11.84 -4.57 26.09
N PRO A 91 -11.94 -4.00 27.29
CA PRO A 91 -12.99 -4.33 28.25
C PRO A 91 -14.39 -3.97 27.73
N GLY A 92 -15.43 -4.28 28.52
CA GLY A 92 -16.82 -4.00 28.13
C GLY A 92 -17.22 -4.76 26.87
N PHE A 93 -16.86 -6.04 26.80
CA PHE A 93 -16.97 -6.86 25.61
C PHE A 93 -18.42 -7.30 25.36
N VAL A 94 -18.97 -6.97 24.19
CA VAL A 94 -20.29 -7.41 23.73
C VAL A 94 -20.13 -8.16 22.41
N THR A 95 -20.61 -9.40 22.38
CA THR A 95 -20.67 -10.19 21.14
C THR A 95 -22.11 -10.27 20.64
N ILE A 96 -22.30 -9.98 19.36
CA ILE A 96 -23.59 -10.16 18.67
C ILE A 96 -23.43 -11.26 17.63
N THR A 97 -24.15 -12.37 17.83
CA THR A 97 -24.26 -13.50 16.88
C THR A 97 -25.67 -13.64 16.29
N GLY A 98 -26.69 -13.07 16.96
CA GLY A 98 -28.07 -13.04 16.50
C GLY A 98 -28.47 -11.66 15.96
N THR A 99 -29.78 -11.39 15.97
CA THR A 99 -30.32 -10.10 15.51
C THR A 99 -30.50 -9.13 16.67
N TYR A 100 -29.79 -8.01 16.61
CA TYR A 100 -30.05 -6.81 17.41
C TYR A 100 -30.95 -5.86 16.62
N LYS A 101 -32.13 -5.54 17.17
CA LYS A 101 -33.08 -4.62 16.53
C LYS A 101 -32.79 -3.17 16.93
N GLY A 102 -32.57 -2.32 15.95
CA GLY A 102 -32.34 -0.89 16.13
C GLY A 102 -30.88 -0.48 15.99
N ASN A 103 -30.58 0.73 16.45
CA ASN A 103 -29.24 1.31 16.39
C ASN A 103 -28.40 0.84 17.58
N TYR A 104 -27.12 0.54 17.34
CA TYR A 104 -26.18 0.15 18.38
C TYR A 104 -25.10 1.22 18.56
N GLU A 105 -24.86 1.63 19.79
CA GLU A 105 -23.79 2.57 20.15
C GLU A 105 -22.70 1.82 20.94
N VAL A 106 -21.47 1.84 20.43
CA VAL A 106 -20.27 1.35 21.12
C VAL A 106 -19.69 2.51 21.91
N LYS A 107 -19.91 2.49 23.23
CA LYS A 107 -19.50 3.57 24.13
C LYS A 107 -18.01 3.50 24.48
N ASN A 108 -17.51 4.57 25.10
CA ASN A 108 -16.16 4.59 25.63
C ASN A 108 -15.91 3.41 26.58
N GLY A 109 -14.78 2.72 26.40
CA GLY A 109 -14.41 1.56 27.20
C GLY A 109 -15.15 0.27 26.83
N GLN A 110 -16.03 0.32 25.83
CA GLN A 110 -16.77 -0.83 25.32
C GLN A 110 -16.10 -1.39 24.06
N SER A 111 -16.23 -2.70 23.86
CA SER A 111 -15.82 -3.35 22.62
C SER A 111 -16.98 -4.16 22.05
N LEU A 112 -17.35 -3.88 20.81
CA LEU A 112 -18.34 -4.66 20.06
C LEU A 112 -17.60 -5.66 19.16
N TYR A 113 -18.00 -6.93 19.24
CA TYR A 113 -17.64 -7.97 18.28
C TYR A 113 -18.90 -8.50 17.59
N LEU A 114 -19.03 -8.20 16.29
CA LEU A 114 -20.11 -8.74 15.48
C LEU A 114 -19.60 -10.01 14.79
N ASN A 115 -20.14 -11.17 15.19
CA ASN A 115 -19.72 -12.48 14.70
C ASN A 115 -20.85 -13.14 13.93
N GLY A 116 -21.00 -12.78 12.66
CA GLY A 116 -22.09 -13.26 11.80
C GLY A 116 -23.48 -12.73 12.15
N GLY A 117 -23.64 -11.95 13.22
CA GLY A 117 -24.91 -11.39 13.66
C GLY A 117 -25.43 -10.24 12.78
N THR A 118 -26.64 -9.77 13.08
CA THR A 118 -27.27 -8.64 12.38
C THR A 118 -27.59 -7.52 13.35
N ILE A 119 -27.21 -6.29 13.02
CA ILE A 119 -27.71 -5.07 13.64
C ILE A 119 -28.62 -4.42 12.60
N THR A 120 -29.92 -4.27 12.88
CA THR A 120 -30.86 -3.80 11.84
C THR A 120 -30.77 -2.30 11.56
N GLY A 121 -30.21 -1.52 12.48
CA GLY A 121 -30.04 -0.07 12.34
C GLY A 121 -28.58 0.34 12.12
N ASN A 122 -28.25 1.55 12.55
CA ASN A 122 -26.91 2.11 12.48
C ASN A 122 -26.00 1.56 13.60
N VAL A 123 -24.70 1.58 13.37
CA VAL A 123 -23.67 1.40 14.41
C VAL A 123 -22.90 2.69 14.56
N GLN A 124 -22.83 3.23 15.78
CA GLN A 124 -21.96 4.36 16.11
C GLN A 124 -20.85 3.88 17.06
N VAL A 125 -19.60 4.22 16.76
CA VAL A 125 -18.44 3.89 17.59
C VAL A 125 -17.85 5.19 18.12
N ASN A 126 -18.05 5.46 19.41
CA ASN A 126 -17.52 6.67 20.04
C ASN A 126 -16.01 6.54 20.29
N ALA A 127 -15.34 7.66 20.53
CA ALA A 127 -13.96 7.68 21.01
C ALA A 127 -13.80 6.78 22.25
N GLY A 128 -12.76 5.95 22.24
CA GLY A 128 -12.51 4.94 23.28
C GLY A 128 -13.33 3.65 23.18
N GLY A 129 -14.36 3.61 22.32
CA GLY A 129 -15.05 2.39 21.90
C GLY A 129 -14.31 1.66 20.79
N ARG A 130 -14.53 0.36 20.62
CA ARG A 130 -13.88 -0.46 19.57
C ARG A 130 -14.89 -1.35 18.87
N PHE A 131 -14.81 -1.44 17.54
CA PHE A 131 -15.69 -2.33 16.78
C PHE A 131 -14.88 -3.29 15.90
N VAL A 132 -15.08 -4.59 16.13
CA VAL A 132 -14.52 -5.65 15.30
C VAL A 132 -15.64 -6.48 14.71
N SER A 133 -15.50 -6.92 13.46
CA SER A 133 -16.43 -7.89 12.86
C SER A 133 -15.72 -9.07 12.22
N SER A 134 -16.40 -10.21 12.26
CA SER A 134 -16.08 -11.42 11.49
C SER A 134 -17.38 -11.93 10.90
N GLY A 135 -17.80 -11.34 9.78
CA GLY A 135 -19.12 -11.60 9.20
C GLY A 135 -20.22 -10.71 9.77
N GLY A 136 -21.42 -10.85 9.20
CA GLY A 136 -22.66 -10.25 9.69
C GLY A 136 -23.16 -9.10 8.84
N THR A 137 -24.17 -8.40 9.36
CA THR A 137 -24.84 -7.30 8.65
C THR A 137 -25.10 -6.12 9.58
N VAL A 138 -24.84 -4.91 9.08
CA VAL A 138 -25.37 -3.64 9.62
C VAL A 138 -26.36 -3.08 8.60
N GLY A 139 -27.63 -2.98 8.99
CA GLY A 139 -28.72 -2.54 8.12
C GLY A 139 -28.71 -1.04 7.82
N GLY A 140 -27.98 -0.24 8.60
CA GLY A 140 -27.78 1.18 8.37
C GLY A 140 -26.33 1.54 8.06
N ASN A 141 -25.91 2.70 8.55
CA ASN A 141 -24.54 3.19 8.45
C ASN A 141 -23.67 2.66 9.60
N VAL A 142 -22.37 2.57 9.36
CA VAL A 142 -21.35 2.48 10.44
C VAL A 142 -20.65 3.83 10.52
N THR A 143 -20.72 4.47 11.67
CA THR A 143 -20.06 5.76 11.93
C THR A 143 -19.08 5.62 13.08
N SER A 144 -17.80 5.89 12.85
CA SER A 144 -16.80 5.98 13.92
C SER A 144 -16.37 7.41 14.17
N LEU A 145 -16.38 7.82 15.44
CA LEU A 145 -16.01 9.13 15.95
C LEU A 145 -14.79 8.98 16.88
N GLY A 146 -13.68 8.49 16.33
CA GLY A 146 -12.41 8.29 17.03
C GLY A 146 -12.16 6.87 17.55
N GLY A 147 -13.15 5.97 17.50
CA GLY A 147 -12.99 4.58 17.95
C GLY A 147 -12.42 3.68 16.85
N PRO A 148 -11.39 2.85 17.10
CA PRO A 148 -10.83 2.01 16.05
C PRO A 148 -11.83 0.94 15.57
N VAL A 149 -11.84 0.70 14.25
CA VAL A 149 -12.67 -0.33 13.61
C VAL A 149 -11.83 -1.33 12.83
N LYS A 150 -12.09 -2.62 13.00
CA LYS A 150 -11.53 -3.72 12.18
C LYS A 150 -12.66 -4.59 11.66
N LEU A 151 -13.03 -4.38 10.41
CA LEU A 151 -14.20 -5.01 9.81
C LEU A 151 -13.75 -6.06 8.79
N GLY A 152 -14.20 -7.29 8.97
CA GLY A 152 -14.07 -8.39 8.02
C GLY A 152 -15.42 -9.08 7.82
N GLY A 153 -15.71 -9.50 6.59
CA GLY A 153 -16.93 -10.23 6.22
C GLY A 153 -18.25 -9.48 6.41
N LEU A 154 -18.20 -8.19 6.76
CA LEU A 154 -19.39 -7.43 7.15
C LEU A 154 -20.07 -6.81 5.93
N ALA A 155 -21.38 -6.99 5.83
CA ALA A 155 -22.24 -6.24 4.94
C ALA A 155 -22.78 -4.98 5.64
N ILE A 156 -22.49 -3.80 5.09
CA ILE A 156 -23.07 -2.53 5.51
C ILE A 156 -24.04 -2.10 4.41
N SER A 157 -25.33 -1.97 4.73
CA SER A 157 -26.34 -1.54 3.76
C SER A 157 -26.26 -0.04 3.43
N GLY A 158 -25.73 0.76 4.36
CA GLY A 158 -25.49 2.18 4.18
C GLY A 158 -24.02 2.52 3.92
N ASN A 159 -23.59 3.63 4.49
CA ASN A 159 -22.24 4.17 4.38
C ASN A 159 -21.34 3.71 5.53
N LEU A 160 -20.03 3.69 5.27
CA LEU A 160 -19.00 3.70 6.30
C LEU A 160 -18.46 5.13 6.43
N ILE A 161 -18.52 5.70 7.62
CA ILE A 161 -18.04 7.06 7.89
C ILE A 161 -17.11 6.97 9.09
N THR A 162 -15.88 7.45 8.96
CA THR A 162 -14.93 7.45 10.07
C THR A 162 -14.25 8.79 10.18
N THR A 163 -14.15 9.28 11.41
CA THR A 163 -13.45 10.52 11.76
C THR A 163 -12.49 10.21 12.90
N ASP A 164 -11.22 10.57 12.73
CA ASP A 164 -10.16 10.44 13.73
C ASP A 164 -9.94 9.01 14.28
N ALA A 165 -10.22 7.98 13.46
CA ALA A 165 -10.14 6.58 13.86
C ALA A 165 -9.11 5.78 13.06
N GLN A 166 -8.56 4.71 13.66
CA GLN A 166 -7.90 3.65 12.88
C GLN A 166 -8.97 2.85 12.11
N VAL A 167 -8.68 2.52 10.85
CA VAL A 167 -9.60 1.77 9.99
C VAL A 167 -8.91 0.55 9.40
N GLY A 168 -9.43 -0.64 9.70
CA GLY A 168 -9.04 -1.87 9.02
C GLY A 168 -10.23 -2.49 8.28
N LEU A 169 -10.17 -2.56 6.95
CA LEU A 169 -11.12 -3.32 6.14
C LEU A 169 -10.42 -4.57 5.60
N GLY A 170 -10.98 -5.74 5.90
CA GLY A 170 -10.43 -7.03 5.51
C GLY A 170 -11.30 -7.78 4.51
N ASP A 171 -10.99 -9.06 4.35
CA ASP A 171 -11.66 -9.96 3.40
C ASP A 171 -13.19 -10.01 3.59
N GLY A 172 -13.92 -10.12 2.49
CA GLY A 172 -15.37 -10.25 2.45
C GLY A 172 -16.17 -9.00 2.84
N MET A 173 -15.52 -7.84 2.98
CA MET A 173 -16.22 -6.58 3.27
C MET A 173 -17.10 -6.12 2.11
N ASN A 174 -18.33 -5.74 2.41
CA ASN A 174 -19.27 -5.21 1.42
C ASN A 174 -20.00 -3.97 1.97
N ILE A 175 -19.65 -2.79 1.48
CA ILE A 175 -20.28 -1.51 1.80
C ILE A 175 -21.13 -1.13 0.60
N HIS A 176 -22.45 -1.09 0.74
CA HIS A 176 -23.34 -0.75 -0.39
C HIS A 176 -23.27 0.75 -0.73
N GLY A 177 -23.08 1.60 0.28
CA GLY A 177 -22.93 3.03 0.11
C GLY A 177 -21.49 3.50 -0.14
N LYS A 178 -21.22 4.73 0.27
CA LYS A 178 -19.91 5.39 0.25
C LYS A 178 -19.09 5.02 1.47
N ALA A 179 -17.77 4.98 1.32
CA ALA A 179 -16.83 4.97 2.44
C ALA A 179 -16.12 6.33 2.52
N THR A 180 -16.19 6.99 3.67
CA THR A 180 -15.47 8.23 3.97
C THR A 180 -14.58 8.01 5.19
N ILE A 181 -13.28 8.19 5.00
CA ILE A 181 -12.27 8.04 6.04
C ILE A 181 -11.51 9.35 6.18
N THR A 182 -11.62 9.99 7.34
CA THR A 182 -11.03 11.32 7.57
C THR A 182 -10.26 11.37 8.89
N GLY A 183 -9.00 11.81 8.85
CA GLY A 183 -8.16 11.95 10.05
C GLY A 183 -7.85 10.63 10.77
N GLY A 184 -7.11 10.72 11.88
CA GLY A 184 -6.95 9.61 12.82
C GLY A 184 -5.78 8.66 12.61
N GLY A 185 -6.05 7.37 12.85
CA GLY A 185 -5.05 6.30 12.89
C GLY A 185 -4.75 5.74 11.49
N PRO A 186 -3.97 4.64 11.42
CA PRO A 186 -3.64 4.04 10.14
C PRO A 186 -4.88 3.49 9.43
N VAL A 187 -4.81 3.46 8.11
CA VAL A 187 -5.83 2.95 7.20
C VAL A 187 -5.29 1.74 6.45
N CYS A 188 -5.90 0.58 6.70
CA CYS A 188 -5.53 -0.67 6.03
C CYS A 188 -6.76 -1.29 5.38
N ILE A 189 -6.92 -1.06 4.08
CA ILE A 189 -7.95 -1.68 3.24
C ILE A 189 -7.27 -2.79 2.45
N ASN A 190 -7.31 -4.00 3.02
CA ASN A 190 -6.48 -5.12 2.57
C ASN A 190 -7.35 -6.30 2.11
N GLY A 191 -7.74 -6.29 0.83
CA GLY A 191 -8.30 -7.47 0.17
C GLY A 191 -7.19 -8.46 -0.22
N PRO A 192 -7.31 -9.76 0.11
CA PRO A 192 -6.28 -10.76 -0.21
C PRO A 192 -6.12 -11.01 -1.71
N SER A 193 -7.10 -10.61 -2.52
CA SER A 193 -7.13 -10.69 -3.97
C SER A 193 -8.06 -9.59 -4.53
N ALA A 194 -8.15 -9.47 -5.85
CA ALA A 194 -8.97 -8.44 -6.50
C ALA A 194 -10.47 -8.58 -6.17
N ASN A 195 -11.12 -7.46 -5.86
CA ASN A 195 -12.56 -7.33 -5.62
C ASN A 195 -13.11 -8.10 -4.40
N HIS A 196 -12.25 -8.43 -3.43
CA HIS A 196 -12.65 -9.06 -2.17
C HIS A 196 -13.20 -8.07 -1.14
N ILE A 197 -12.89 -6.78 -1.32
CA ILE A 197 -13.57 -5.67 -0.65
C ILE A 197 -14.42 -4.96 -1.71
N ARG A 198 -15.69 -4.70 -1.40
CA ARG A 198 -16.61 -3.98 -2.29
C ARG A 198 -17.14 -2.74 -1.60
N ILE A 199 -17.01 -1.60 -2.28
CA ILE A 199 -17.62 -0.33 -1.92
C ILE A 199 -18.50 0.06 -3.11
N GLY A 200 -19.81 0.11 -2.91
CA GLY A 200 -20.77 0.39 -3.97
C GLY A 200 -20.72 1.85 -4.44
N GLY A 201 -20.36 2.78 -3.55
CA GLY A 201 -20.14 4.18 -3.84
C GLY A 201 -18.66 4.57 -3.98
N ALA A 202 -18.39 5.85 -3.73
CA ALA A 202 -17.03 6.38 -3.69
C ALA A 202 -16.25 5.91 -2.44
N LEU A 203 -14.93 6.00 -2.52
CA LEU A 203 -14.02 5.88 -1.38
C LEU A 203 -13.22 7.18 -1.27
N ASP A 204 -13.46 7.92 -0.20
CA ASP A 204 -12.70 9.12 0.13
C ASP A 204 -11.79 8.81 1.31
N VAL A 205 -10.49 9.10 1.17
CA VAL A 205 -9.51 8.98 2.25
C VAL A 205 -8.76 10.30 2.37
N SER A 206 -8.97 11.02 3.47
CA SER A 206 -8.46 12.38 3.60
C SER A 206 -7.97 12.79 4.98
N GLN A 207 -7.12 13.81 4.99
CA GLN A 207 -6.66 14.49 6.21
C GLN A 207 -5.98 13.59 7.25
N LEU A 208 -5.40 12.45 6.84
CA LEU A 208 -4.69 11.58 7.77
C LEU A 208 -3.43 12.28 8.32
N PRO A 209 -3.19 12.25 9.64
CA PRO A 209 -2.08 12.95 10.29
C PRO A 209 -0.74 12.27 10.01
N ALA A 210 0.37 12.98 10.13
CA ALA A 210 1.70 12.44 9.84
C ALA A 210 2.04 11.21 10.70
N SER A 211 2.50 10.14 10.07
CA SER A 211 2.90 8.88 10.71
C SER A 211 3.95 8.16 9.87
N GLN A 212 4.71 7.26 10.49
CA GLN A 212 5.66 6.38 9.78
C GLN A 212 5.03 5.07 9.27
N VAL A 213 3.72 4.92 9.45
CA VAL A 213 2.95 3.73 9.07
C VAL A 213 2.52 3.82 7.61
N LEU A 214 2.72 2.75 6.85
CA LEU A 214 2.26 2.66 5.46
C LEU A 214 0.81 2.22 5.41
N ASP A 215 -0.04 3.16 5.01
CA ASP A 215 -1.43 2.91 4.73
C ASP A 215 -1.62 2.23 3.38
N SER A 216 -2.74 1.54 3.23
CA SER A 216 -2.95 0.68 2.08
C SER A 216 -4.38 0.61 1.58
N ILE A 217 -4.49 0.54 0.26
CA ILE A 217 -5.72 0.24 -0.46
C ILE A 217 -5.40 -0.85 -1.49
N CYS A 218 -5.87 -2.06 -1.23
CA CYS A 218 -5.53 -3.26 -1.97
C CYS A 218 -6.78 -4.09 -2.29
N GLY A 219 -6.85 -4.63 -3.50
CA GLY A 219 -7.86 -5.62 -3.90
C GLY A 219 -9.31 -5.14 -3.78
N THR A 220 -9.54 -3.83 -3.90
CA THR A 220 -10.86 -3.22 -3.64
C THR A 220 -11.59 -2.91 -4.94
N TYR A 221 -12.87 -3.26 -5.01
CA TYR A 221 -13.82 -2.77 -6.01
C TYR A 221 -14.51 -1.51 -5.47
N ILE A 222 -14.42 -0.41 -6.21
CA ILE A 222 -15.00 0.90 -5.87
C ILE A 222 -15.96 1.28 -7.00
N GLY A 223 -17.25 1.33 -6.67
CA GLY A 223 -18.35 1.62 -7.60
C GLY A 223 -18.52 3.11 -7.92
N GLY A 224 -17.72 3.98 -7.29
CA GLY A 224 -17.63 5.41 -7.58
C GLY A 224 -16.19 5.88 -7.77
N GLU A 225 -15.93 7.12 -7.37
CA GLU A 225 -14.59 7.73 -7.38
C GLU A 225 -13.73 7.19 -6.22
N LEU A 226 -12.43 7.04 -6.46
CA LEU A 226 -11.42 6.91 -5.41
C LEU A 226 -10.71 8.26 -5.27
N ASP A 227 -10.87 8.93 -4.14
CA ASP A 227 -10.18 10.18 -3.81
C ASP A 227 -9.28 9.99 -2.59
N VAL A 228 -7.96 10.11 -2.79
CA VAL A 228 -6.95 10.07 -1.73
C VAL A 228 -6.30 11.44 -1.66
N GLU A 229 -6.70 12.25 -0.68
CA GLU A 229 -6.28 13.64 -0.62
C GLU A 229 -5.85 14.19 0.75
N LYS A 230 -4.92 15.15 0.75
CA LYS A 230 -4.50 15.88 1.96
C LYS A 230 -3.96 14.98 3.08
N ASN A 231 -3.43 13.81 2.75
CA ASN A 231 -2.88 12.87 3.72
C ASN A 231 -1.40 13.13 3.97
N ALA A 232 -1.01 13.05 5.24
CA ALA A 232 0.38 13.13 5.68
C ALA A 232 0.97 11.77 6.07
N GLN A 233 0.24 10.66 5.83
CA GLN A 233 0.75 9.28 5.93
C GLN A 233 1.16 8.75 4.55
N PRO A 234 2.23 7.94 4.46
CA PRO A 234 2.59 7.31 3.21
C PRO A 234 1.53 6.27 2.80
N PHE A 235 1.23 6.20 1.51
CA PHE A 235 0.22 5.29 0.94
C PHE A 235 0.80 4.33 -0.09
N LEU A 236 0.36 3.08 -0.04
CA LEU A 236 0.43 2.11 -1.14
C LEU A 236 -0.97 1.82 -1.68
N ILE A 237 -1.18 2.11 -2.96
CA ILE A 237 -2.45 1.86 -3.64
C ILE A 237 -2.24 0.82 -4.73
N GLY A 238 -2.49 -0.44 -4.40
CA GLY A 238 -2.44 -1.58 -5.31
C GLY A 238 -1.09 -1.84 -5.99
N GLY A 239 -1.06 -2.83 -6.90
CA GLY A 239 0.06 -3.08 -7.80
C GLY A 239 1.00 -4.23 -7.45
N THR A 240 1.05 -4.69 -6.21
CA THR A 240 1.99 -5.76 -5.78
C THR A 240 1.26 -7.08 -5.56
N SER A 241 1.99 -8.19 -5.42
CA SER A 241 1.39 -9.49 -5.08
C SER A 241 0.75 -9.49 -3.68
N SER A 242 1.30 -8.72 -2.74
CA SER A 242 0.75 -8.57 -1.38
C SER A 242 -0.32 -7.48 -1.30
N CYS A 243 -0.40 -6.58 -2.28
CA CYS A 243 -1.39 -5.53 -2.40
C CYS A 243 -1.93 -5.48 -3.83
N PRO A 244 -2.89 -6.36 -4.18
CA PRO A 244 -3.45 -6.43 -5.52
C PRO A 244 -4.07 -5.10 -5.96
N GLY A 245 -4.11 -4.86 -7.26
CA GLY A 245 -4.73 -3.68 -7.86
C GLY A 245 -6.20 -3.51 -7.50
N ASN A 246 -6.64 -2.25 -7.50
CA ASN A 246 -8.01 -1.87 -7.26
C ASN A 246 -8.77 -1.69 -8.58
N THR A 247 -10.08 -1.90 -8.55
CA THR A 247 -10.99 -1.62 -9.68
C THR A 247 -11.88 -0.44 -9.31
N VAL A 248 -11.79 0.64 -10.07
CA VAL A 248 -12.55 1.88 -9.85
C VAL A 248 -13.44 2.14 -11.06
N THR A 249 -14.75 2.24 -10.89
CA THR A 249 -15.67 2.57 -12.00
C THR A 249 -15.75 4.08 -12.23
N GLY A 250 -15.40 4.89 -11.23
CA GLY A 250 -15.28 6.34 -11.35
C GLY A 250 -13.88 6.78 -11.78
N SER A 251 -13.54 8.02 -11.39
CA SER A 251 -12.20 8.56 -11.51
C SER A 251 -11.32 8.09 -10.34
N PHE A 252 -10.01 8.15 -10.53
CA PHE A 252 -9.03 7.88 -9.50
C PHE A 252 -8.18 9.13 -9.30
N LEU A 253 -8.42 9.82 -8.17
CA LEU A 253 -7.81 11.07 -7.80
C LEU A 253 -6.84 10.87 -6.63
N VAL A 254 -5.60 11.34 -6.81
CA VAL A 254 -4.59 11.39 -5.74
C VAL A 254 -4.00 12.79 -5.70
N GLN A 255 -4.33 13.55 -4.66
CA GLN A 255 -3.96 14.96 -4.64
C GLN A 255 -3.63 15.56 -3.29
N ASN A 256 -2.75 16.58 -3.29
CA ASN A 256 -2.41 17.36 -2.10
C ASN A 256 -1.87 16.53 -0.92
N ASN A 257 -1.37 15.30 -1.15
CA ASN A 257 -0.79 14.48 -0.10
C ASN A 257 0.64 14.94 0.18
N SER A 258 1.02 15.07 1.46
CA SER A 258 2.35 15.54 1.86
C SER A 258 3.35 14.41 2.13
N ALA A 259 2.86 13.18 2.27
CA ALA A 259 3.71 11.99 2.35
C ALA A 259 3.79 11.24 1.02
N LYS A 260 4.72 10.28 0.96
CA LYS A 260 5.00 9.50 -0.26
C LYS A 260 3.78 8.69 -0.69
N VAL A 261 3.44 8.73 -1.98
CA VAL A 261 2.35 7.92 -2.54
C VAL A 261 2.86 6.99 -3.63
N THR A 262 2.69 5.69 -3.42
CA THR A 262 3.02 4.65 -4.41
C THR A 262 1.72 4.09 -4.98
N ILE A 263 1.54 4.20 -6.30
CA ILE A 263 0.32 3.79 -7.00
C ILE A 263 0.69 2.75 -8.07
N GLY A 264 0.33 1.49 -7.83
CA GLY A 264 0.70 0.39 -8.70
C GLY A 264 2.20 0.00 -8.59
N ALA A 265 2.61 -1.06 -9.30
CA ALA A 265 3.99 -1.54 -9.32
C ALA A 265 4.34 -2.28 -10.63
N VAL A 266 5.64 -2.44 -10.91
CA VAL A 266 6.14 -3.16 -12.09
C VAL A 266 5.92 -4.68 -11.99
N GLY A 267 5.67 -5.32 -13.14
CA GLY A 267 5.87 -6.77 -13.29
C GLY A 267 4.80 -7.71 -12.71
N SER A 268 3.70 -7.20 -12.17
CA SER A 268 2.67 -8.05 -11.53
C SER A 268 1.44 -8.34 -12.39
N GLY A 269 1.12 -7.49 -13.39
CA GLY A 269 -0.20 -7.53 -14.04
C GLY A 269 -1.37 -7.18 -13.10
N LEU A 270 -1.08 -6.76 -11.86
CA LEU A 270 -2.04 -6.43 -10.80
C LEU A 270 -2.20 -4.91 -10.64
N GLY A 271 -2.12 -4.17 -11.74
CA GLY A 271 -2.28 -2.71 -11.77
C GLY A 271 -3.65 -2.25 -11.30
N ASN A 272 -3.77 -0.98 -10.89
CA ASN A 272 -5.09 -0.41 -10.66
C ASN A 272 -5.79 -0.12 -12.00
N THR A 273 -7.11 -0.23 -12.00
CA THR A 273 -7.95 0.12 -13.15
C THR A 273 -8.95 1.22 -12.75
N ALA A 274 -9.10 2.22 -13.61
CA ALA A 274 -10.14 3.22 -13.52
C ALA A 274 -10.94 3.25 -14.82
N GLN A 275 -12.27 3.18 -14.78
CA GLN A 275 -13.08 3.31 -16.01
C GLN A 275 -13.09 4.76 -16.51
N GLN A 276 -12.99 5.74 -15.61
CA GLN A 276 -12.76 7.14 -15.95
C GLN A 276 -11.30 7.51 -15.78
N SER A 277 -10.98 8.80 -15.62
CA SER A 277 -9.62 9.31 -15.65
C SER A 277 -8.83 8.99 -14.37
N ILE A 278 -7.51 8.86 -14.51
CA ILE A 278 -6.56 8.89 -13.38
C ILE A 278 -5.94 10.29 -13.33
N THR A 279 -6.00 10.94 -12.17
CA THR A 279 -5.37 12.25 -11.95
C THR A 279 -4.52 12.21 -10.69
N VAL A 280 -3.22 12.49 -10.84
CA VAL A 280 -2.26 12.56 -9.74
C VAL A 280 -1.60 13.94 -9.76
N GLN A 281 -1.88 14.75 -8.74
CA GLN A 281 -1.45 16.14 -8.76
C GLN A 281 -1.20 16.77 -7.39
N LYS A 282 -0.33 17.78 -7.34
CA LYS A 282 -0.12 18.62 -6.13
C LYS A 282 0.36 17.84 -4.91
N ASN A 283 0.93 16.64 -5.08
CA ASN A 283 1.48 15.87 -3.98
C ASN A 283 2.89 16.37 -3.65
N THR A 284 3.25 16.43 -2.36
CA THR A 284 4.53 16.96 -1.90
C THR A 284 5.46 15.94 -1.24
N GLY A 285 5.04 14.68 -1.13
CA GLY A 285 5.89 13.59 -0.61
C GLY A 285 6.62 12.76 -1.67
N GLY A 286 6.44 13.07 -2.96
CA GLY A 286 6.95 12.26 -4.08
C GLY A 286 6.30 10.87 -4.16
N GLY A 287 6.91 9.97 -4.94
CA GLY A 287 6.43 8.59 -5.08
C GLY A 287 6.44 8.09 -6.52
N SER A 288 5.55 7.15 -6.82
CA SER A 288 5.49 6.52 -8.15
C SER A 288 4.06 6.26 -8.60
N LEU A 289 3.86 6.28 -9.92
CA LEU A 289 2.61 5.90 -10.59
C LEU A 289 2.96 4.89 -11.67
N THR A 290 2.78 3.60 -11.41
CA THR A 290 3.28 2.55 -12.29
C THR A 290 2.26 1.48 -12.62
N ASN A 291 2.16 1.14 -13.91
CA ASN A 291 1.36 0.01 -14.40
C ASN A 291 -0.14 0.15 -14.05
N ASN A 292 -0.74 1.31 -14.26
CA ASN A 292 -2.18 1.54 -14.06
C ASN A 292 -2.87 1.74 -15.40
N ALA A 293 -4.16 1.39 -15.48
CA ALA A 293 -4.95 1.52 -16.69
C ALA A 293 -6.17 2.42 -16.47
N THR A 294 -6.44 3.31 -17.42
CA THR A 294 -7.64 4.15 -17.43
C THR A 294 -8.41 4.06 -18.75
N GLY A 295 -9.75 4.00 -18.64
CA GLY A 295 -10.65 4.08 -19.79
C GLY A 295 -10.72 5.47 -20.44
N GLN A 296 -10.14 6.49 -19.81
CA GLN A 296 -10.10 7.88 -20.29
C GLN A 296 -8.66 8.41 -20.28
N SER A 297 -8.40 9.57 -19.67
CA SER A 297 -7.08 10.21 -19.66
C SER A 297 -6.32 9.90 -18.37
N CYS A 298 -4.99 9.87 -18.46
CA CYS A 298 -4.10 9.82 -17.31
C CYS A 298 -3.30 11.11 -17.20
N THR A 299 -3.51 11.84 -16.11
CA THR A 299 -2.88 13.14 -15.83
C THR A 299 -1.93 13.05 -14.65
N LEU A 300 -0.65 13.36 -14.87
CA LEU A 300 0.37 13.50 -13.83
C LEU A 300 1.00 14.89 -13.91
N GLN A 301 0.79 15.71 -12.87
CA GLN A 301 1.22 17.11 -12.90
C GLN A 301 1.45 17.72 -11.52
N SER A 302 2.34 18.71 -11.44
CA SER A 302 2.47 19.60 -10.27
C SER A 302 2.79 18.86 -8.95
N ASN A 303 3.58 17.78 -8.95
CA ASN A 303 4.03 17.14 -7.71
C ASN A 303 5.46 17.59 -7.37
N THR A 304 5.78 17.74 -6.08
CA THR A 304 7.09 18.24 -5.63
C THR A 304 7.48 17.69 -4.25
N PRO A 305 8.39 16.70 -4.13
CA PRO A 305 9.16 16.09 -5.22
C PRO A 305 8.29 15.42 -6.27
N GLY A 306 8.79 15.34 -7.52
CA GLY A 306 8.05 14.73 -8.62
C GLY A 306 7.70 13.27 -8.34
N ILE A 307 6.51 12.86 -8.77
CA ILE A 307 6.11 11.45 -8.82
C ILE A 307 6.62 10.88 -10.14
N VAL A 308 7.24 9.69 -10.09
CA VAL A 308 7.78 9.02 -11.28
C VAL A 308 6.75 8.07 -11.87
N GLY A 309 6.33 8.37 -13.09
CA GLY A 309 5.32 7.61 -13.82
C GLY A 309 5.92 6.63 -14.85
N SER A 310 5.42 5.39 -14.92
CA SER A 310 5.87 4.39 -15.91
C SER A 310 4.82 3.32 -16.23
N LEU A 311 4.80 2.79 -17.46
CA LEU A 311 3.93 1.68 -17.89
C LEU A 311 2.42 1.90 -17.68
N ASN A 312 1.95 3.14 -17.54
CA ASN A 312 0.52 3.44 -17.44
C ASN A 312 -0.13 3.46 -18.82
N THR A 313 -1.35 2.96 -18.93
CA THR A 313 -2.14 2.93 -20.16
C THR A 313 -3.38 3.81 -20.01
N ALA A 314 -3.74 4.50 -21.08
CA ALA A 314 -4.91 5.36 -21.15
C ALA A 314 -5.49 5.30 -22.56
N ASN A 315 -6.82 5.28 -22.68
CA ASN A 315 -7.46 5.38 -24.00
C ASN A 315 -7.42 6.81 -24.56
N GLY A 316 -7.37 7.81 -23.67
CA GLY A 316 -7.26 9.23 -23.99
C GLY A 316 -5.82 9.74 -23.88
N THR A 317 -5.67 10.99 -23.42
CA THR A 317 -4.35 11.59 -23.25
C THR A 317 -3.60 10.91 -22.11
N ASN A 318 -2.34 10.54 -22.33
CA ASN A 318 -1.51 9.91 -21.31
C ASN A 318 -0.27 10.74 -21.01
N THR A 319 -0.27 11.37 -19.85
CA THR A 319 0.87 12.12 -19.33
C THR A 319 1.56 11.45 -18.15
N CYS A 320 1.14 10.23 -17.81
CA CYS A 320 1.56 9.51 -16.62
C CYS A 320 2.82 8.66 -16.82
N ASN A 321 3.51 8.75 -17.96
CA ASN A 321 4.74 7.99 -18.24
C ASN A 321 5.98 8.89 -18.28
N ARG A 322 6.06 9.79 -17.31
CA ARG A 322 7.16 10.75 -17.08
C ARG A 322 7.26 11.09 -15.60
N THR A 323 8.27 11.86 -15.21
CA THR A 323 8.35 12.46 -13.88
C THR A 323 7.62 13.80 -13.87
N ALA A 324 6.75 14.06 -12.88
CA ALA A 324 5.99 15.31 -12.77
C ALA A 324 5.44 15.57 -11.37
#